data_AF-A0A2V9UDQ2-F1
#
_entry.id   AF-A0A2V9UDQ2-F1
#
_cell.length_a   1.000
_cell.length_b   1.000
_cell.length_c   1.000
_cell.angle_alpha   90.00
_cell.angle_beta   90.00
_cell.angle_gamma   90.00
#
_symmetry.space_group_name_H-M   'P 1'
#
loop_
_entity.id
_entity.type
_entity.pdbx_description
1 polymer ?
#
loop_
_entity_poly.entity_id
_entity_poly.type
_entity_poly.pdbx_seq_one_letter_code
_entity_poly.pdbx_strand_id
1 'polypeptide(L)' 'MQKAGAADPQNENCAALMFDRPRMERAIAELVRFAAGVGVGGNDLVQMLDAGFGMSEFIGMLEAKSKQQVH' A
#
# COMPACT_ATOMS: atom_id res chain seq x y z
N MET A 1 49.14 7.55 -17.23
CA MET A 1 48.46 8.38 -16.21
C MET A 1 47.38 7.55 -15.55
N GLN A 2 47.56 7.21 -14.28
CA GLN A 2 46.52 6.66 -13.42
C GLN A 2 45.68 7.81 -12.87
N LYS A 3 44.35 7.72 -12.98
CA LYS A 3 43.41 8.01 -11.88
C LYS A 3 42.00 7.69 -12.35
N ALA A 4 41.49 6.56 -11.85
CA ALA A 4 40.07 6.39 -11.62
C ALA A 4 39.62 7.54 -10.70
N GLY A 5 38.63 8.31 -11.14
CA GLY A 5 38.11 9.46 -10.42
C GLY A 5 36.61 9.47 -10.50
N ALA A 6 35.99 9.21 -9.34
CA ALA A 6 34.60 9.45 -8.98
C ALA A 6 33.52 8.64 -9.73
N ALA A 7 33.28 7.42 -9.25
CA ALA A 7 31.90 6.95 -9.15
C ALA A 7 31.23 7.76 -8.00
N ASP A 8 30.46 8.79 -8.35
CA ASP A 8 29.55 9.50 -7.44
C ASP A 8 28.18 8.77 -7.39
N PRO A 9 27.39 8.91 -6.32
CA PRO A 9 26.65 7.84 -5.64
C PRO A 9 25.16 7.90 -6.03
N GLN A 10 24.86 8.03 -7.31
CA GLN A 10 23.47 8.04 -7.82
C GLN A 10 22.90 6.63 -8.04
N ASN A 11 23.46 5.61 -7.41
CA ASN A 11 23.13 4.19 -7.64
C ASN A 11 22.37 3.51 -6.50
N GLU A 12 21.51 4.18 -5.73
CA GLU A 12 20.96 3.50 -4.54
C GLU A 12 19.48 3.67 -4.24
N ASN A 13 18.60 4.06 -5.18
CA ASN A 13 17.16 4.00 -4.83
C ASN A 13 16.11 3.78 -5.92
N CYS A 14 16.48 3.42 -7.16
CA CYS A 14 15.46 2.92 -8.10
C CYS A 14 15.25 1.39 -8.01
N ALA A 15 16.23 0.65 -7.46
CA ALA A 15 16.13 -0.81 -7.27
C ALA A 15 15.48 -1.22 -5.93
N ALA A 16 15.36 -0.30 -4.96
CA ALA A 16 14.70 -0.55 -3.68
C ALA A 16 13.16 -0.67 -3.79
N LEU A 17 12.61 -0.37 -4.98
CA LEU A 17 11.19 -0.54 -5.32
C LEU A 17 10.91 -1.82 -6.12
N MET A 18 11.82 -2.80 -6.13
CA MET A 18 11.43 -4.18 -6.45
C MET A 18 10.57 -4.69 -5.28
N PHE A 19 9.30 -4.29 -5.25
CA PHE A 19 8.33 -4.79 -4.30
C PHE A 19 8.34 -6.31 -4.38
N ASP A 20 8.72 -6.96 -3.28
CA ASP A 20 8.59 -8.40 -3.10
C ASP A 20 7.11 -8.76 -3.34
N ARG A 21 6.82 -9.28 -4.54
CA ARG A 21 5.45 -9.54 -5.01
C ARG A 21 4.65 -10.37 -3.99
N PRO A 22 5.19 -11.47 -3.44
CA PRO A 22 4.59 -12.18 -2.30
C PRO A 22 4.19 -11.29 -1.11
N ARG A 23 5.05 -10.34 -0.73
CA ARG A 23 4.78 -9.43 0.39
C ARG A 23 3.64 -8.47 0.07
N MET A 24 3.61 -7.94 -1.16
CA MET A 24 2.54 -7.07 -1.63
C MET A 24 1.20 -7.82 -1.72
N GLU A 25 1.20 -9.03 -2.28
CA GLU A 25 0.01 -9.89 -2.35
C GLU A 25 -0.53 -10.22 -0.95
N ARG A 26 0.35 -10.49 0.02
CA ARG A 26 -0.06 -10.71 1.42
C ARG A 26 -0.67 -9.45 2.04
N ALA A 27 -0.06 -8.29 1.85
CA ALA A 27 -0.58 -7.02 2.36
C ALA A 27 -1.97 -6.67 1.77
N ILE A 28 -2.15 -6.90 0.46
CA ILE A 28 -3.45 -6.72 -0.20
C ILE A 28 -4.49 -7.70 0.38
N ALA A 29 -4.12 -8.96 0.57
CA ALA A 29 -5.04 -9.95 1.13
C ALA A 29 -5.47 -9.60 2.57
N GLU A 30 -4.55 -9.12 3.40
CA GLU A 30 -4.85 -8.64 4.76
C GLU A 30 -5.77 -7.42 4.74
N LEU A 31 -5.51 -6.46 3.85
CA LEU A 31 -6.36 -5.28 3.68
C LEU A 31 -7.79 -5.65 3.27
N VAL A 32 -7.94 -6.54 2.28
CA VAL A 32 -9.24 -7.03 1.82
C VAL A 32 -9.98 -7.75 2.94
N ARG A 33 -9.28 -8.58 3.72
CA ARG A 33 -9.86 -9.29 4.87
C ARG A 33 -10.32 -8.32 5.96
N PHE A 34 -9.52 -7.30 6.26
CA PHE A 34 -9.88 -6.28 7.24
C PHE A 34 -11.11 -5.49 6.78
N ALA A 35 -11.11 -5.03 5.52
CA ALA A 35 -12.22 -4.30 4.92
C ALA A 35 -13.53 -5.11 5.00
N ALA A 36 -13.48 -6.40 4.67
CA ALA A 36 -14.63 -7.29 4.82
C ALA A 36 -15.10 -7.40 6.29
N GLY A 37 -14.18 -7.47 7.25
CA GLY A 37 -14.48 -7.49 8.68
C GLY A 37 -15.23 -6.25 9.16
N VAL A 38 -14.91 -5.07 8.62
CA VAL A 38 -15.57 -3.80 8.95
C VAL A 38 -16.76 -3.46 8.03
N GLY A 39 -17.24 -4.43 7.24
CA GLY A 39 -18.43 -4.29 6.38
C GLY A 39 -18.21 -3.44 5.13
N VAL A 40 -16.99 -3.42 4.59
CA VAL A 40 -16.67 -2.83 3.27
C VAL A 40 -16.52 -3.96 2.26
N GLY A 41 -17.36 -3.94 1.22
CA GLY A 41 -17.35 -4.97 0.19
C GLY A 41 -16.16 -4.86 -0.75
N GLY A 42 -15.79 -5.97 -1.39
CA GLY A 42 -14.76 -5.98 -2.43
C GLY A 42 -15.10 -5.05 -3.62
N ASN A 43 -16.39 -4.89 -3.93
CA ASN A 43 -16.85 -3.96 -4.96
C ASN A 43 -16.62 -2.50 -4.56
N ASP A 44 -16.87 -2.14 -3.30
CA ASP A 44 -16.68 -0.77 -2.80
C ASP A 44 -15.19 -0.40 -2.78
N LEU A 45 -14.35 -1.35 -2.38
CA LEU A 45 -12.89 -1.28 -2.46
C LEU A 45 -12.41 -0.92 -3.88
N VAL A 46 -12.90 -1.63 -4.90
CA VAL A 46 -12.53 -1.37 -6.30
C VAL A 46 -13.02 0.00 -6.74
N GLN A 47 -14.27 0.35 -6.44
CA GLN A 47 -14.83 1.66 -6.80
C GLN A 47 -14.07 2.83 -6.15
N MET A 48 -13.61 2.66 -4.91
CA MET A 48 -12.78 3.66 -4.23
C MET A 48 -11.42 3.79 -4.90
N LEU A 49 -10.75 2.67 -5.21
CA LEU A 49 -9.47 2.70 -5.93
C LEU A 49 -9.61 3.37 -7.32
N ASP A 50 -10.68 3.04 -8.06
CA ASP A 50 -10.97 3.63 -9.37
C ASP A 50 -11.31 5.13 -9.28
N ALA A 51 -11.90 5.57 -8.17
CA ALA A 51 -12.16 6.99 -7.90
C ALA A 51 -10.89 7.78 -7.53
N GLY A 52 -9.73 7.12 -7.43
CA GLY A 52 -8.47 7.74 -7.04
C GLY A 52 -8.31 7.92 -5.53
N PHE A 53 -9.08 7.19 -4.73
CA PHE A 53 -8.97 7.24 -3.28
C PHE A 53 -7.59 6.72 -2.84
N GLY A 54 -6.84 7.55 -2.15
CA GLY A 54 -5.51 7.24 -1.66
C GLY A 54 -5.54 6.27 -0.48
N MET A 55 -4.41 5.60 -0.24
CA MET A 55 -4.29 4.64 0.85
C MET A 55 -4.57 5.24 2.24
N SER A 56 -4.20 6.51 2.47
CA SER A 56 -4.44 7.19 3.74
C SER A 56 -5.93 7.41 4.01
N GLU A 57 -6.68 7.78 2.97
CA GLU A 57 -8.13 7.99 3.06
C GLU A 57 -8.84 6.65 3.27
N PHE A 58 -8.35 5.60 2.60
CA PHE A 58 -8.81 4.24 2.76
C PHE A 58 -8.63 3.73 4.19
N ILE A 59 -7.45 3.91 4.79
CA ILE A 59 -7.17 3.56 6.19
C ILE A 59 -8.07 4.35 7.15
N GLY A 60 -8.23 5.67 6.93
CA GLY A 60 -9.08 6.51 7.78
C GLY A 60 -10.55 6.06 7.80
N MET A 61 -11.10 5.69 6.64
CA MET A 61 -12.46 5.14 6.54
C MET A 61 -12.59 3.79 7.27
N LEU A 62 -11.63 2.91 7.05
CA LEU A 62 -11.58 1.59 7.67
C LEU A 62 -11.52 1.67 9.20
N GLU A 63 -10.71 2.58 9.75
CA GLU A 63 -10.65 2.85 11.19
C GLU A 63 -11.96 3.43 11.74
N ALA A 64 -12.59 4.36 11.01
CA ALA A 64 -13.86 4.95 11.40
C ALA A 64 -14.97 3.89 11.50
N LYS A 65 -15.07 2.99 10.51
CA LYS A 65 -16.02 1.87 10.51
C LYS A 65 -15.70 0.84 11.60
N SER A 66 -14.42 0.55 11.84
CA SER A 66 -13.99 -0.34 12.92
C SER A 66 -14.48 0.16 14.29
N LYS A 67 -14.35 1.46 14.57
CA LYS A 67 -14.81 2.07 15.83
C LYS A 67 -16.34 2.03 15.99
N GLN A 68 -17.09 2.09 14.89
CA GLN A 68 -18.55 2.04 14.89
C GLN A 68 -19.12 0.65 15.18
N GLN A 69 -18.35 -0.44 14.97
CA GLN A 69 -18.81 -1.81 15.25
C GLN A 69 -18.68 -2.24 16.71
N VAL A 70 -18.01 -1.45 17.56
CA VAL A 70 -17.78 -1.76 18.98
C VAL A 70 -18.87 -1.16 19.89
N HIS A 71 -19.97 -0.66 19.33
CA HIS A 71 -21.18 -0.22 20.05
C HIS A 71 -22.38 -1.06 19.60
#